data_AF-A0A520HIZ2-F1
#
_entry.id   AF-A0A520HIZ2-F1
#
_cell.length_a   1.000
_cell.length_b   1.000
_cell.length_c   1.000
_cell.angle_alpha   90.00
_cell.angle_beta   90.00
_cell.angle_gamma   90.00
#
_symmetry.space_group_name_H-M   'P 1'
#
loop_
_entity.id
_entity.type
_entity.pdbx_description
1 polymer ?
#
loop_
_entity_poly.entity_id
_entity_poly.type
_entity_poly.pdbx_seq_one_letter_code
_entity_poly.pdbx_strand_id
1 'polypeptide(L)'
;MNGLASHYFFPEHPSFGATVGTLALSLMVLAGSNFGIHAFALGKSEHPRSYQAARGIGCLALFFGLARLIGLDPVSTIFLFILAFLLCLLNCAFSYRFLRSGEPSARFYFAAIWFMTACVVLVLARNFGIIPAHQFIDYIWQSNMIIHASLVSFGMVLDRRETARERRRAEDYQASSELNQKYSNLQKRMVTLVSHEFRNSLAMLNVSMHVISKRSDLPCDVTERHRNIVRVHHQMRRVIDNFLLEERIQNADVKVLYKCTEMRSLLRDTV
;
A
#
# COMPACT_ATOMS: atom_id res chain seq x y z
N MET A 1 8.32 -18.59 34.60
CA MET A 1 7.83 -18.56 36.00
C MET A 1 8.62 -19.60 36.77
N ASN A 2 9.17 -19.25 37.94
CA ASN A 2 10.18 -20.04 38.68
C ASN A 2 9.66 -21.35 39.32
N GLY A 3 8.58 -21.95 38.82
CA GLY A 3 7.93 -23.11 39.46
C GLY A 3 7.30 -22.82 40.82
N LEU A 4 7.55 -21.66 41.42
CA LEU A 4 6.97 -21.26 42.70
C LEU A 4 5.44 -21.18 42.64
N ALA A 5 4.88 -20.76 41.51
CA ALA A 5 3.43 -20.72 41.34
C ALA A 5 2.79 -22.12 41.51
N SER A 6 3.39 -23.19 40.98
CA SER A 6 2.83 -24.53 41.20
C SER A 6 2.95 -24.98 42.65
N HIS A 7 4.00 -24.55 43.36
CA HIS A 7 4.16 -24.84 44.79
C HIS A 7 3.11 -24.14 45.67
N TYR A 8 2.72 -22.90 45.33
CA TYR A 8 1.73 -22.15 46.11
C TYR A 8 0.28 -22.44 45.69
N PHE A 9 0.01 -22.62 44.39
CA PHE A 9 -1.35 -22.82 43.88
C PHE A 9 -1.78 -24.28 43.84
N PHE A 10 -0.83 -25.23 43.68
CA PHE A 10 -1.14 -26.66 43.55
C PHE A 10 -0.19 -27.53 44.40
N PRO A 11 -0.09 -27.28 45.72
CA PRO A 11 0.83 -28.02 46.58
C PRO A 11 0.56 -29.53 46.62
N GLU A 12 -0.71 -29.95 46.49
CA GLU A 12 -1.10 -31.36 46.53
C GLU A 12 -1.06 -32.07 45.16
N HIS A 13 -0.99 -31.31 44.06
CA HIS A 13 -1.01 -31.85 42.70
C HIS A 13 0.09 -31.24 41.80
N PRO A 14 1.37 -31.56 42.05
CA PRO A 14 2.49 -31.00 41.30
C PRO A 14 2.48 -31.33 39.79
N SER A 15 1.88 -32.47 39.40
CA SER A 15 1.68 -32.85 38.00
C SER A 15 0.71 -31.91 37.26
N PHE A 16 -0.26 -31.34 37.96
CA PHE A 16 -1.21 -30.38 37.39
C PHE A 16 -0.49 -29.07 37.01
N GLY A 17 0.35 -28.55 37.90
CA GLY A 17 1.15 -27.35 37.63
C GLY A 17 2.11 -27.53 36.44
N ALA A 18 2.75 -28.69 36.34
CA ALA A 18 3.60 -29.02 35.18
C ALA A 18 2.79 -29.06 33.87
N THR A 19 1.61 -29.68 33.89
CA THR A 19 0.71 -29.75 32.73
C THR A 19 0.29 -28.36 32.25
N VAL A 20 -0.13 -27.49 33.17
CA VAL A 20 -0.51 -26.11 32.86
C VAL A 20 0.68 -25.33 32.28
N GLY A 21 1.89 -25.50 32.83
CA GLY A 21 3.10 -24.88 32.31
C GLY A 21 3.44 -25.30 30.89
N THR A 22 3.37 -26.61 30.59
CA THR A 22 3.63 -27.15 29.26
C THR A 22 2.59 -26.68 28.23
N LEU A 23 1.30 -26.61 28.62
CA LEU A 23 0.23 -26.07 27.76
C LEU A 23 0.39 -24.56 27.50
N ALA A 24 0.79 -23.80 28.52
CA ALA A 24 1.07 -22.38 28.35
C ALA A 24 2.24 -22.16 27.38
N LEU A 25 3.30 -22.97 27.48
CA LEU A 25 4.43 -22.91 26.56
C LEU A 25 4.03 -23.27 25.12
N SER A 26 3.21 -24.29 24.91
CA SER A 26 2.75 -24.66 23.56
C SER A 26 1.92 -23.56 22.90
N LEU A 27 1.01 -22.94 23.67
CA LEU A 27 0.24 -21.78 23.21
C LEU A 27 1.13 -20.58 22.91
N MET A 28 2.17 -20.35 23.71
CA MET A 28 3.13 -19.27 23.46
C MET A 28 3.92 -19.47 22.17
N VAL A 29 4.38 -20.70 21.89
CA VAL A 29 5.08 -21.04 20.64
C VAL A 29 4.14 -20.91 19.44
N LEU A 30 2.89 -21.37 19.56
CA LEU A 30 1.88 -21.21 18.52
C LEU A 30 1.62 -19.72 18.24
N ALA A 31 1.37 -18.92 19.26
CA ALA A 31 1.15 -17.48 19.14
C ALA A 31 2.36 -16.79 18.50
N GLY A 32 3.58 -17.13 18.92
CA GLY A 32 4.82 -16.62 18.33
C GLY A 32 4.99 -16.98 16.85
N SER A 33 4.54 -18.18 16.45
CA SER A 33 4.59 -18.62 15.05
C SER A 33 3.61 -17.84 14.17
N ASN A 34 2.39 -17.60 14.66
CA ASN A 34 1.39 -16.79 13.96
C ASN A 34 1.83 -15.33 13.90
N PHE A 35 2.40 -14.80 14.99
CA PHE A 35 2.96 -13.46 15.02
C PHE A 35 4.05 -13.30 13.95
N GLY A 36 5.03 -14.21 13.89
CA GLY A 36 6.10 -14.15 12.88
C GLY A 36 5.56 -14.16 11.44
N ILE A 37 4.52 -14.95 11.17
CA ILE A 37 3.87 -14.99 9.85
C ILE A 37 3.27 -13.63 9.48
N HIS A 38 2.54 -12.99 10.40
CA HIS A 38 1.86 -11.73 10.13
C HIS A 38 2.80 -10.52 10.17
N ALA A 39 3.69 -10.46 11.15
CA ALA A 39 4.60 -9.33 11.35
C ALA A 39 5.65 -9.21 10.24
N PHE A 40 6.06 -10.33 9.64
CA PHE A 40 7.02 -10.35 8.53
C PHE A 40 6.38 -10.55 7.16
N ALA A 41 5.05 -10.40 7.06
CA ALA A 41 4.28 -10.57 5.84
C ALA A 41 4.70 -11.84 5.07
N LEU A 42 4.91 -12.97 5.77
CA LEU A 42 5.29 -14.25 5.17
C LEU A 42 4.08 -14.84 4.43
N GLY A 43 3.77 -14.27 3.27
CA GLY A 43 2.69 -14.71 2.42
C GLY A 43 2.96 -16.12 1.87
N LYS A 44 1.88 -16.90 1.74
CA LYS A 44 1.92 -18.25 1.13
C LYS A 44 2.49 -18.24 -0.30
N SER A 45 2.37 -17.11 -1.01
CA SER A 45 2.83 -16.90 -2.39
C SER A 45 4.30 -16.48 -2.48
N GLU A 46 4.77 -15.57 -1.63
CA GLU A 46 6.11 -14.98 -1.75
C GLU A 46 7.19 -15.83 -1.07
N HIS A 47 6.88 -16.42 0.10
CA HIS A 47 7.83 -17.17 0.90
C HIS A 47 7.24 -18.51 1.40
N PRO A 48 6.94 -19.45 0.48
CA PRO A 48 6.16 -20.66 0.78
C PRO A 48 6.86 -21.60 1.79
N ARG A 49 8.18 -21.80 1.68
CA ARG A 49 8.94 -22.68 2.59
C ARG A 49 8.97 -22.11 4.01
N SER A 50 9.18 -20.81 4.14
CA SER A 50 9.22 -20.09 5.42
C SER A 50 7.88 -20.08 6.13
N TYR A 51 6.80 -19.82 5.38
CA TYR A 51 5.44 -19.91 5.88
C TYR A 51 5.11 -21.33 6.38
N GLN A 52 5.45 -22.35 5.60
CA GLN A 52 5.23 -23.75 5.97
C GLN A 52 6.05 -24.15 7.19
N ALA A 53 7.31 -23.70 7.30
CA ALA A 53 8.16 -23.97 8.45
C ALA A 53 7.59 -23.36 9.74
N ALA A 54 7.23 -22.08 9.73
CA ALA A 54 6.64 -21.41 10.89
C ALA A 54 5.32 -22.08 11.33
N ARG A 55 4.43 -22.36 10.37
CA ARG A 55 3.16 -23.03 10.64
C ARG A 55 3.34 -24.47 11.11
N GLY A 56 4.30 -25.19 10.54
CA GLY A 56 4.66 -26.55 10.96
C GLY A 56 5.16 -26.58 12.41
N ILE A 57 6.04 -25.64 12.79
CA ILE A 57 6.51 -25.50 14.19
C ILE A 57 5.33 -25.22 15.13
N GLY A 58 4.41 -24.31 14.77
CA GLY A 58 3.21 -24.04 15.56
C GLY A 58 2.29 -25.26 15.74
N CYS A 59 2.04 -26.00 14.66
CA CYS A 59 1.24 -27.24 14.71
C CYS A 59 1.92 -28.33 15.57
N LEU A 60 3.24 -28.51 15.44
CA LEU A 60 4.00 -29.44 16.26
C LEU A 60 3.98 -29.03 17.74
N ALA A 61 4.06 -27.74 18.05
CA ALA A 61 3.97 -27.25 19.41
C ALA A 61 2.60 -27.58 20.04
N LEU A 62 1.50 -27.38 19.30
CA LEU A 62 0.17 -27.83 19.75
C LEU A 62 0.12 -29.34 19.97
N PHE A 63 0.66 -30.13 19.04
CA PHE A 63 0.69 -31.59 19.15
C PHE A 63 1.40 -32.04 20.43
N PHE A 64 2.62 -31.55 20.70
CA PHE A 64 3.35 -31.90 21.93
C PHE A 64 2.70 -31.31 23.19
N GLY A 65 2.05 -30.14 23.09
CA GLY A 65 1.25 -29.58 24.17
C GLY A 65 0.08 -30.49 24.56
N LEU A 66 -0.63 -31.06 23.59
CA LEU A 66 -1.74 -32.00 23.84
C LEU A 66 -1.25 -33.39 24.24
N ALA A 67 -0.12 -33.84 23.71
CA ALA A 67 0.51 -35.11 24.07
C ALA A 67 0.82 -35.20 25.57
N ARG A 68 1.09 -34.05 26.21
CA ARG A 68 1.25 -33.93 27.67
C ARG A 68 0.03 -34.43 28.46
N LEU A 69 -1.19 -34.24 27.94
CA LEU A 69 -2.44 -34.67 28.58
C LEU A 69 -2.57 -36.19 28.63
N ILE A 70 -1.84 -36.90 27.77
CA ILE A 70 -1.85 -38.37 27.64
C ILE A 70 -0.68 -39.00 28.43
N GLY A 71 0.14 -38.18 29.12
CA GLY A 71 1.20 -38.66 30.02
C GLY A 71 2.63 -38.70 29.44
N LEU A 72 2.89 -38.05 28.30
CA LEU A 72 4.22 -38.04 27.63
C LEU A 72 5.21 -37.04 28.24
N ASP A 73 5.57 -37.23 29.51
CA ASP A 73 5.90 -36.12 30.39
C ASP A 73 7.30 -35.47 30.32
N PRO A 74 8.43 -36.18 30.20
CA PRO A 74 9.68 -35.45 29.96
C PRO A 74 9.82 -35.08 28.48
N VAL A 75 9.33 -35.95 27.59
CA VAL A 75 9.55 -35.86 26.15
C VAL A 75 8.88 -34.62 25.56
N SER A 76 7.60 -34.37 25.90
CA SER A 76 6.84 -33.24 25.34
C SER A 76 7.46 -31.89 25.69
N THR A 77 7.92 -31.74 26.93
CA THR A 77 8.53 -30.49 27.41
C THR A 77 9.87 -30.21 26.73
N ILE A 78 10.71 -31.22 26.55
CA ILE A 78 12.00 -31.09 25.83
C ILE A 78 11.76 -30.67 24.38
N PHE A 79 10.84 -31.33 23.67
CA PHE A 79 10.52 -30.98 22.29
C PHE A 79 9.97 -29.55 22.16
N LEU A 80 9.16 -29.09 23.12
CA LEU A 80 8.66 -27.72 23.12
C LEU A 80 9.76 -26.67 23.28
N PHE A 81 10.77 -26.92 24.12
CA PHE A 81 11.94 -26.03 24.21
C PHE A 81 12.73 -26.00 22.90
N ILE A 82 12.93 -27.15 22.25
CA ILE A 82 13.59 -27.23 20.93
C ILE A 82 12.79 -26.45 19.89
N LEU A 83 11.47 -26.64 19.83
CA LEU A 83 10.59 -25.93 18.89
C LEU A 83 10.58 -24.42 19.15
N ALA A 84 10.52 -23.99 20.41
CA ALA A 84 10.60 -22.58 20.78
C ALA A 84 11.93 -21.95 20.35
N PHE A 85 13.04 -22.67 20.52
CA PHE A 85 14.36 -22.21 20.10
C PHE A 85 14.48 -22.13 18.57
N LEU A 86 14.03 -23.17 17.85
CA LEU A 86 13.99 -23.17 16.39
C LEU A 86 13.13 -22.01 15.85
N LEU A 87 12.00 -21.73 16.49
CA LEU A 87 11.15 -20.60 16.14
C LEU A 87 11.86 -19.26 16.34
N CYS A 88 12.62 -19.10 17.44
CA CYS A 88 13.41 -17.88 17.66
C CYS A 88 14.47 -17.69 16.58
N LEU A 89 15.20 -18.75 16.21
CA LEU A 89 16.20 -18.70 15.13
C LEU A 89 15.55 -18.34 13.78
N LEU A 90 14.41 -18.96 13.48
CA LEU A 90 13.64 -18.71 12.28
C LEU A 90 13.18 -17.23 12.21
N ASN A 91 12.59 -16.72 13.30
CA ASN A 91 12.18 -15.32 13.41
C ASN A 91 13.37 -14.36 13.36
N CYS A 92 14.53 -14.73 13.91
CA CYS A 92 15.75 -13.91 13.83
C CYS A 92 16.25 -13.81 12.39
N ALA A 93 16.26 -14.92 11.65
CA ALA A 93 16.59 -14.93 10.23
C ALA A 93 15.62 -14.08 9.39
N PHE A 94 14.31 -14.15 9.69
CA PHE A 94 13.32 -13.31 9.02
C PHE A 94 13.47 -11.85 9.36
N SER A 95 13.67 -11.53 10.63
CA SER A 95 13.83 -10.15 11.03
C SER A 95 15.09 -9.52 10.45
N TYR A 96 16.15 -10.30 10.25
CA TYR A 96 17.35 -9.85 9.55
C TYR A 96 17.10 -9.60 8.05
N ARG A 97 16.32 -10.47 7.39
CA ARG A 97 15.90 -10.25 6.00
C ARG A 97 15.00 -9.02 5.87
N PHE A 98 14.05 -8.86 6.80
CA PHE A 98 13.15 -7.72 6.86
C PHE A 98 13.92 -6.42 7.11
N LEU A 99 14.99 -6.44 7.92
CA LEU A 99 15.86 -5.29 8.09
C LEU A 99 16.53 -4.84 6.77
N ARG A 100 16.76 -5.76 5.83
CA ARG A 100 17.31 -5.45 4.50
C ARG A 100 16.27 -4.88 3.53
N SER A 101 14.97 -4.91 3.84
CA SER A 101 13.95 -4.28 2.98
C SER A 101 14.03 -2.74 3.02
N GLY A 102 14.69 -2.18 4.04
CA GLY A 102 14.83 -0.74 4.22
C GLY A 102 13.67 -0.08 4.99
N GLU A 103 12.68 -0.87 5.42
CA GLU A 103 11.53 -0.34 6.15
C GLU A 103 11.93 0.18 7.55
N PRO A 104 11.48 1.38 7.97
CA PRO A 104 11.81 1.93 9.28
C PRO A 104 11.36 1.05 10.45
N SER A 105 10.20 0.39 10.32
CA SER A 105 9.62 -0.50 11.34
C SER A 105 10.50 -1.73 11.62
N ALA A 106 11.25 -2.20 10.61
CA ALA A 106 12.03 -3.42 10.65
C ALA A 106 13.13 -3.43 11.73
N ARG A 107 13.69 -2.25 12.05
CA ARG A 107 14.72 -2.08 13.08
C ARG A 107 14.21 -2.47 14.47
N PHE A 108 12.96 -2.13 14.77
CA PHE A 108 12.35 -2.42 16.06
C PHE A 108 12.04 -3.91 16.22
N TYR A 109 11.50 -4.54 15.17
CA TYR A 109 11.28 -6.00 15.16
C TYR A 109 12.60 -6.77 15.28
N PHE A 110 13.64 -6.32 14.58
CA PHE A 110 14.97 -6.94 14.66
C PHE A 110 15.56 -6.82 16.06
N ALA A 111 15.53 -5.63 16.65
CA ALA A 111 15.99 -5.43 18.02
C ALA A 111 15.22 -6.31 19.01
N ALA A 112 13.89 -6.41 18.88
CA ALA A 112 13.05 -7.23 19.75
C ALA A 112 13.45 -8.70 19.69
N ILE A 113 13.50 -9.27 18.48
CA ILE A 113 13.74 -10.70 18.28
C ILE A 113 15.18 -11.07 18.57
N TRP A 114 16.13 -10.21 18.25
CA TRP A 114 17.54 -10.44 18.60
C TRP A 114 17.72 -10.49 20.11
N PHE A 115 17.13 -9.55 20.85
CA PHE A 115 17.20 -9.51 22.32
C PHE A 115 16.51 -10.73 22.96
N MET A 116 15.33 -11.11 22.45
CA MET A 116 14.63 -12.33 22.87
C MET A 116 15.47 -13.58 22.61
N THR A 117 16.07 -13.70 21.43
CA THR A 117 16.91 -14.84 21.06
C THR A 117 18.13 -14.93 21.97
N ALA A 118 18.80 -13.82 22.25
CA ALA A 118 19.92 -13.77 23.20
C ALA A 118 19.51 -14.24 24.61
N CYS A 119 18.34 -13.81 25.09
CA CYS A 119 17.81 -14.25 26.39
C CYS A 119 17.47 -15.76 26.41
N VAL A 120 16.89 -16.29 25.33
CA VAL A 120 16.61 -17.74 25.21
C VAL A 120 17.91 -18.55 25.22
N VAL A 121 18.96 -18.09 24.54
CA VAL A 121 20.28 -18.74 24.56
C VAL A 121 20.86 -18.77 25.98
N LEU A 122 20.74 -17.68 26.75
CA LEU A 122 21.19 -17.63 28.14
C LEU A 122 20.42 -18.61 29.04
N VAL A 123 19.10 -18.71 28.87
CA VAL A 123 18.26 -19.66 29.61
C VAL A 123 18.61 -21.10 29.25
N LEU A 124 18.85 -21.41 27.97
CA LEU A 124 19.32 -22.73 27.56
C LEU A 124 20.70 -23.06 28.15
N ALA A 125 21.65 -22.12 28.11
CA ALA A 125 22.97 -22.31 28.70
C ALA A 125 22.90 -22.60 30.21
N ARG A 126 21.99 -21.94 30.94
CA ARG A 126 21.68 -22.28 32.34
C ARG A 126 21.09 -23.69 32.46
N ASN A 127 20.12 -24.06 31.63
CA ASN A 127 19.45 -25.36 31.70
C ASN A 127 20.41 -26.53 31.40
N PHE A 128 21.42 -26.32 30.55
CA PHE A 128 22.49 -27.29 30.30
C PHE A 128 23.61 -27.30 31.36
N GLY A 129 23.51 -26.45 32.38
CA GLY A 129 24.50 -26.36 33.45
C GLY A 129 25.80 -25.65 33.05
N ILE A 130 25.84 -24.99 31.88
CA ILE A 130 27.00 -24.19 31.45
C ILE A 130 27.13 -22.94 32.32
N ILE A 131 25.99 -22.35 32.72
CA ILE A 131 25.94 -21.16 33.58
C ILE A 131 25.21 -21.52 34.88
N PRO A 132 25.73 -21.10 36.05
CA PRO A 132 25.05 -21.31 37.33
C PRO A 132 23.64 -20.70 37.34
N ALA A 133 22.70 -21.38 37.98
CA ALA A 133 21.34 -20.87 38.19
C ALA A 133 21.35 -19.73 39.23
N HIS A 134 21.71 -18.51 38.78
CA HIS A 134 21.62 -17.30 39.59
C HIS A 134 20.25 -16.62 39.42
N GLN A 135 19.70 -16.05 40.50
CA GLN A 135 18.45 -15.24 40.46
C GLN A 135 18.50 -14.09 39.44
N PHE A 136 19.72 -13.66 39.09
CA PHE A 136 19.96 -12.62 38.10
C PHE A 136 19.45 -13.02 36.70
N ILE A 137 19.61 -14.28 36.30
CA ILE A 137 19.11 -14.78 35.00
C ILE A 137 17.58 -14.76 34.96
N ASP A 138 16.92 -15.02 36.09
CA ASP A 138 15.46 -14.95 36.20
C ASP A 138 14.95 -13.51 36.03
N TYR A 139 15.67 -12.51 36.57
CA TYR A 139 15.34 -11.10 36.35
C TYR A 139 15.57 -10.66 34.90
N ILE A 140 16.66 -11.11 34.26
CA ILE A 140 16.88 -10.86 32.83
C ILE A 140 15.70 -11.40 32.01
N TRP A 141 15.29 -12.65 32.26
CA TRP A 141 14.17 -13.26 31.56
C TRP A 141 12.86 -12.48 31.71
N GLN A 142 12.55 -12.01 32.92
CA GLN A 142 11.34 -11.22 33.18
C GLN A 142 11.39 -9.84 32.51
N SER A 143 12.53 -9.15 32.63
CA SER A 143 12.72 -7.82 32.01
C SER A 143 12.64 -7.89 30.48
N ASN A 144 13.14 -8.98 29.88
CA ASN A 144 13.07 -9.23 28.44
C ASN A 144 11.63 -9.24 27.91
N MET A 145 10.66 -9.78 28.66
CA MET A 145 9.26 -9.79 28.20
C MET A 145 8.70 -8.37 28.02
N ILE A 146 9.02 -7.47 28.95
CA ILE A 146 8.58 -6.06 28.91
C ILE A 146 9.27 -5.34 27.75
N ILE A 147 10.58 -5.52 27.60
CA ILE A 147 11.37 -4.91 26.54
C ILE A 147 10.89 -5.39 25.16
N HIS A 148 10.71 -6.71 25.00
CA HIS A 148 10.23 -7.32 23.76
C HIS A 148 8.83 -6.81 23.39
N ALA A 149 7.88 -6.83 24.33
CA ALA A 149 6.53 -6.33 24.09
C ALA A 149 6.53 -4.85 23.70
N SER A 150 7.36 -4.04 24.35
CA SER A 150 7.51 -2.61 24.04
C SER A 150 8.05 -2.41 22.63
N LEU A 151 9.14 -3.06 22.26
CA LEU A 151 9.77 -2.95 20.93
C LEU A 151 8.83 -3.41 19.81
N VAL A 152 8.15 -4.55 20.00
CA VAL A 152 7.13 -5.02 19.04
C VAL A 152 5.99 -4.02 18.89
N SER A 153 5.50 -3.46 20.01
CA SER A 153 4.43 -2.45 19.98
C SER A 153 4.84 -1.18 19.22
N PHE A 154 6.06 -0.70 19.43
CA PHE A 154 6.60 0.43 18.66
C PHE A 154 6.72 0.12 17.17
N GLY A 155 7.23 -1.08 16.81
CA GLY A 155 7.30 -1.55 15.43
C GLY A 155 5.93 -1.54 14.74
N MET A 156 4.91 -2.09 15.41
CA MET A 156 3.53 -2.14 14.89
C MET A 156 2.90 -0.75 14.73
N VAL A 157 3.15 0.18 15.66
CA VAL A 157 2.61 1.55 15.55
C VAL A 157 3.23 2.30 14.38
N LEU A 158 4.53 2.11 14.13
CA LEU A 158 5.22 2.75 13.01
C LEU A 158 4.75 2.20 11.66
N ASP A 159 4.67 0.87 11.53
CA ASP A 159 4.13 0.21 10.33
C ASP A 159 2.70 0.69 10.00
N ARG A 160 1.81 0.72 11.01
CA ARG A 160 0.45 1.26 10.84
C ARG A 160 0.43 2.71 10.39
N ARG A 161 1.34 3.54 10.91
CA ARG A 161 1.45 4.96 10.53
C ARG A 161 1.93 5.11 9.10
N GLU A 162 2.87 4.29 8.67
CA GLU A 162 3.40 4.29 7.30
C GLU A 162 2.33 3.85 6.31
N THR A 163 1.69 2.71 6.55
CA THR A 163 0.54 2.24 5.74
C THR A 163 -0.58 3.30 5.67
N ALA A 164 -0.90 3.95 6.79
CA ALA A 164 -1.93 5.01 6.81
C ALA A 164 -1.50 6.25 6.00
N ARG A 165 -0.21 6.61 6.02
CA ARG A 165 0.33 7.71 5.21
C ARG A 165 0.31 7.39 3.72
N GLU A 166 0.64 6.17 3.33
CA GLU A 166 0.56 5.73 1.94
C GLU A 166 -0.86 5.76 1.42
N ARG A 167 -1.83 5.26 2.21
CA ARG A 167 -3.26 5.34 1.85
C ARG A 167 -3.74 6.77 1.67
N ARG A 168 -3.40 7.67 2.61
CA ARG A 168 -3.75 9.09 2.48
C ARG A 168 -3.15 9.73 1.24
N ARG A 169 -1.88 9.44 0.93
CA ARG A 169 -1.26 9.92 -0.32
C ARG A 169 -1.99 9.40 -1.54
N ALA A 170 -2.35 8.12 -1.57
CA ALA A 170 -3.10 7.53 -2.68
C ALA A 170 -4.49 8.18 -2.83
N GLU A 171 -5.20 8.44 -1.73
CA GLU A 171 -6.48 9.15 -1.71
C GLU A 171 -6.33 10.59 -2.21
N ASP A 172 -5.31 11.32 -1.76
CA ASP A 172 -5.02 12.69 -2.21
C ASP A 172 -4.71 12.73 -3.71
N TYR A 173 -3.91 11.78 -4.22
CA TYR A 173 -3.63 11.65 -5.65
C TYR A 173 -4.90 11.37 -6.45
N GLN A 174 -5.77 10.47 -5.98
CA GLN A 174 -7.05 10.18 -6.64
C GLN A 174 -7.96 11.40 -6.65
N ALA A 175 -8.13 12.08 -5.50
CA ALA A 175 -8.95 13.28 -5.40
C ALA A 175 -8.45 14.40 -6.32
N SER A 176 -7.13 14.63 -6.38
CA SER A 176 -6.54 15.63 -7.28
C SER A 176 -6.75 15.28 -8.76
N SER A 177 -6.67 14.00 -9.12
CA SER A 177 -6.90 13.52 -10.48
C SER A 177 -8.35 13.73 -10.90
N GLU A 178 -9.32 13.37 -10.05
CA GLU A 178 -10.74 13.58 -10.30
C GLU A 178 -11.09 15.06 -10.47
N LEU A 179 -10.50 15.91 -9.63
CA LEU A 179 -10.72 17.35 -9.64
C LEU A 179 -10.14 17.97 -10.94
N ASN A 180 -8.94 17.58 -11.34
CA ASN A 180 -8.34 17.97 -12.62
C ASN A 180 -9.19 17.50 -13.81
N GLN A 181 -9.72 16.28 -13.77
CA GLN A 181 -10.60 15.76 -14.81
C GLN A 181 -11.92 16.56 -14.89
N LYS A 182 -12.50 16.94 -13.75
CA LYS A 182 -13.68 17.82 -13.70
C LYS A 182 -13.40 19.19 -14.31
N TYR A 183 -12.28 19.81 -13.97
CA TYR A 183 -11.88 21.10 -14.56
C TYR A 183 -11.66 21.00 -16.07
N SER A 184 -10.99 19.95 -16.53
CA SER A 184 -10.80 19.70 -17.97
C SER A 184 -12.14 19.53 -18.70
N ASN A 185 -13.07 18.76 -18.14
CA ASN A 185 -14.40 18.57 -18.72
C ASN A 185 -15.21 19.88 -18.75
N LEU A 186 -15.13 20.68 -17.68
CA LEU A 186 -15.80 21.97 -17.62
C LEU A 186 -15.24 22.95 -18.66
N GLN A 187 -13.91 23.00 -18.80
CA GLN A 187 -13.24 23.82 -19.80
C GLN A 187 -13.67 23.43 -21.22
N LYS A 188 -13.69 22.13 -21.55
CA LYS A 188 -14.18 21.61 -22.85
C LYS A 188 -15.63 22.01 -23.12
N ARG A 189 -16.50 21.91 -22.10
CA ARG A 189 -17.90 22.29 -22.22
C ARG A 189 -18.05 23.80 -22.45
N MET A 190 -17.30 24.62 -21.71
CA MET A 190 -17.32 26.07 -21.87
C MET A 190 -16.89 26.47 -23.29
N VAL A 191 -15.78 25.93 -23.78
CA VAL A 191 -15.30 26.19 -25.15
C VAL A 191 -16.37 25.82 -26.17
N THR A 192 -16.95 24.63 -26.06
CA THR A 192 -18.00 24.16 -26.98
C THR A 192 -19.21 25.09 -27.01
N LEU A 193 -19.70 25.52 -25.83
CA LEU A 193 -20.84 26.42 -25.71
C LEU A 193 -20.54 27.80 -26.29
N VAL A 194 -19.42 28.40 -25.88
CA VAL A 194 -18.99 29.73 -26.32
C VAL A 194 -18.81 29.75 -27.83
N SER A 195 -18.21 28.72 -28.42
CA SER A 195 -18.04 28.61 -29.86
C SER A 195 -19.36 28.49 -30.62
N HIS A 196 -20.35 27.77 -30.09
CA HIS A 196 -21.67 27.70 -30.71
C HIS A 196 -22.37 29.06 -30.68
N GLU A 197 -22.35 29.76 -29.54
CA GLU A 197 -22.94 31.09 -29.40
C GLU A 197 -22.29 32.13 -30.32
N PHE A 198 -20.96 32.10 -30.45
CA PHE A 198 -20.25 32.97 -31.39
C PHE A 198 -20.58 32.62 -32.85
N ARG A 199 -20.61 31.33 -33.22
CA ARG A 199 -21.02 30.93 -34.58
C ARG A 199 -22.44 31.36 -34.91
N ASN A 200 -23.37 31.22 -33.98
CA ASN A 200 -24.76 31.62 -34.16
C ASN A 200 -24.88 33.15 -34.33
N SER A 201 -24.18 33.92 -33.48
CA SER A 201 -24.12 35.39 -33.57
C SER A 201 -23.52 35.86 -34.90
N LEU A 202 -22.44 35.21 -35.36
CA LEU A 202 -21.83 35.48 -36.67
C LEU A 202 -22.76 35.08 -37.82
N ALA A 203 -23.49 33.97 -37.72
CA ALA A 203 -24.47 33.59 -38.75
C ALA A 203 -25.56 34.64 -38.90
N MET A 204 -26.11 35.15 -37.79
CA MET A 204 -27.11 36.23 -37.81
C MET A 204 -26.54 37.51 -38.43
N LEU A 205 -25.34 37.94 -38.03
CA LEU A 205 -24.67 39.10 -38.62
C LEU A 205 -24.48 38.93 -40.13
N ASN A 206 -24.13 37.72 -40.60
CA ASN A 206 -23.96 37.44 -42.01
C ASN A 206 -25.26 37.61 -42.80
N VAL A 207 -26.40 37.19 -42.23
CA VAL A 207 -27.72 37.39 -42.83
C VAL A 207 -28.06 38.88 -42.92
N SER A 208 -27.88 39.64 -41.83
CA SER A 208 -28.12 41.09 -41.83
C SER A 208 -27.22 41.81 -42.84
N MET A 209 -25.95 41.40 -42.93
CA MET A 209 -25.03 41.94 -43.92
C MET A 209 -25.50 41.62 -45.34
N HIS A 210 -25.96 40.40 -45.61
CA HIS A 210 -26.47 40.02 -46.92
C HIS A 210 -27.70 40.84 -47.35
N VAL A 211 -28.63 41.11 -46.43
CA VAL A 211 -29.82 41.95 -46.71
C VAL A 211 -29.41 43.39 -47.07
N ILE A 212 -28.46 43.96 -46.33
CA ILE A 212 -27.92 45.31 -46.62
C ILE A 212 -27.22 45.32 -47.98
N SER A 213 -26.46 44.28 -48.32
CA SER A 213 -25.73 44.19 -49.59
C SER A 213 -26.63 44.15 -50.83
N LYS A 214 -27.90 43.76 -50.69
CA LYS A 214 -28.87 43.69 -51.79
C LYS A 214 -29.60 45.01 -52.07
N ARG A 215 -29.46 46.02 -51.22
CA ARG A 215 -30.00 47.36 -51.48
C ARG A 215 -29.12 48.08 -52.50
N SER A 216 -29.73 48.61 -53.56
CA SER A 216 -29.04 49.34 -54.64
C SER A 216 -29.00 50.86 -54.43
N ASP A 217 -29.59 51.37 -53.35
CA ASP A 217 -29.81 52.80 -53.04
C ASP A 217 -28.90 53.36 -51.93
N LEU A 218 -27.79 52.68 -51.62
CA LEU A 218 -26.90 53.05 -50.51
C LEU A 218 -25.86 54.12 -50.88
N PRO A 219 -25.65 55.16 -50.04
CA PRO A 219 -24.56 56.12 -50.20
C PRO A 219 -23.17 55.46 -50.12
N CYS A 220 -22.20 55.96 -50.89
CA CYS A 220 -20.83 55.39 -50.97
C CYS A 220 -20.14 55.17 -49.61
N ASP A 221 -20.27 56.11 -48.65
CA ASP A 221 -19.68 55.97 -47.30
C ASP A 221 -20.28 54.78 -46.52
N VAL A 222 -21.58 54.53 -46.67
CA VAL A 222 -22.25 53.39 -46.01
C VAL A 222 -21.82 52.06 -46.63
N THR A 223 -21.64 52.02 -47.95
CA THR A 223 -21.16 50.84 -48.69
C THR A 223 -19.72 50.47 -48.29
N GLU A 224 -18.86 51.47 -48.10
CA GLU A 224 -17.48 51.25 -47.64
C GLU A 224 -17.43 50.70 -46.20
N ARG A 225 -18.21 51.28 -45.28
CA ARG A 225 -18.33 50.78 -43.89
C ARG A 225 -18.89 49.36 -43.85
N HIS A 226 -19.91 49.07 -44.65
CA HIS A 226 -20.48 47.73 -44.77
C HIS A 226 -19.44 46.70 -45.22
N ARG A 227 -18.66 47.02 -46.25
CA ARG A 227 -17.57 46.17 -46.75
C ARG A 227 -16.49 45.92 -45.68
N ASN A 228 -16.19 46.92 -44.86
CA ASN A 228 -15.25 46.76 -43.74
C ASN A 228 -15.81 45.82 -42.65
N ILE A 229 -17.08 45.97 -42.28
CA ILE A 229 -17.76 45.09 -41.31
C ILE A 229 -17.76 43.62 -41.79
N VAL A 230 -18.05 43.40 -43.08
CA VAL A 230 -17.99 42.05 -43.70
C VAL A 230 -16.57 41.46 -43.60
N ARG A 231 -15.54 42.27 -43.84
CA ARG A 231 -14.14 41.83 -43.73
C ARG A 231 -13.79 41.42 -42.28
N VAL A 232 -14.12 42.26 -41.30
CA VAL A 232 -13.84 41.99 -39.88
C VAL A 232 -14.61 40.75 -39.38
N HIS A 233 -15.87 40.58 -39.81
CA HIS A 233 -16.67 39.40 -39.52
C HIS A 233 -16.02 38.10 -40.03
N HIS A 234 -15.59 38.07 -41.30
CA HIS A 234 -14.89 36.92 -41.85
C HIS A 234 -13.57 36.62 -41.13
N GLN A 235 -12.87 37.65 -40.67
CA GLN A 235 -11.66 37.49 -39.87
C GLN A 235 -11.98 36.87 -38.50
N MET A 236 -13.01 37.34 -37.79
CA MET A 236 -13.45 36.76 -36.51
C MET A 236 -13.86 35.29 -36.67
N ARG A 237 -14.61 34.95 -37.72
CA ARG A 237 -14.98 33.55 -38.01
C ARG A 237 -13.74 32.66 -38.16
N ARG A 238 -12.74 33.13 -38.92
CA ARG A 238 -11.49 32.40 -39.14
C ARG A 238 -10.71 32.17 -37.84
N VAL A 239 -10.64 33.17 -36.96
CA VAL A 239 -9.95 33.06 -35.66
C VAL A 239 -10.64 32.03 -34.77
N ILE A 240 -11.98 32.04 -34.70
CA ILE A 240 -12.74 31.05 -33.91
C ILE A 240 -12.55 29.64 -34.45
N ASP A 241 -12.63 29.46 -35.77
CA ASP A 241 -12.46 28.15 -36.39
C ASP A 241 -11.04 27.62 -36.18
N ASN A 242 -10.01 28.47 -36.24
CA ASN A 242 -8.63 28.10 -35.93
C ASN A 242 -8.42 27.74 -34.46
N PHE A 243 -8.95 28.54 -33.53
CA PHE A 243 -8.88 28.28 -32.10
C PHE A 243 -9.53 26.93 -31.73
N LEU A 244 -10.69 26.63 -32.31
CA LEU A 244 -11.36 25.34 -32.15
C LEU A 244 -10.58 24.16 -32.72
N LEU A 245 -9.90 24.37 -33.85
CA LEU A 245 -9.07 23.35 -34.48
C LEU A 245 -7.86 23.03 -33.59
N GLU A 246 -7.22 24.07 -33.06
CA GLU A 246 -6.07 23.94 -32.15
C GLU A 246 -6.47 23.27 -30.84
N GLU A 247 -7.62 23.61 -30.26
CA GLU A 247 -8.16 22.95 -29.07
C GLU A 247 -8.48 21.47 -29.33
N ARG A 248 -9.05 21.13 -30.49
CA ARG A 248 -9.26 19.73 -30.91
C ARG A 248 -7.96 18.96 -31.03
N ILE A 249 -6.91 19.57 -31.59
CA ILE A 249 -5.60 18.92 -31.79
C ILE A 249 -4.89 18.72 -30.45
N GLN A 250 -4.96 19.68 -29.52
CA GLN A 250 -4.32 19.57 -28.21
C GLN A 250 -5.04 18.60 -27.27
N ASN A 251 -6.38 18.52 -27.34
CA ASN A 251 -7.18 17.75 -26.38
C ASN A 251 -7.68 16.39 -26.88
N ALA A 252 -7.61 16.11 -28.18
CA ALA A 252 -7.83 14.75 -28.68
C ALA A 252 -6.50 14.01 -28.70
N ASP A 253 -6.50 12.77 -28.23
CA ASP A 253 -5.49 11.77 -28.60
C ASP A 253 -5.70 11.49 -30.10
N VAL A 254 -5.25 12.42 -30.95
CA VAL A 254 -5.37 12.33 -32.40
C VAL A 254 -4.50 11.15 -32.80
N LYS A 255 -5.12 9.97 -32.88
CA LYS A 255 -4.50 8.79 -33.48
C LYS A 255 -4.27 9.13 -34.95
N VAL A 256 -3.06 9.61 -35.25
CA VAL A 256 -2.58 9.81 -36.60
C VAL A 256 -2.44 8.43 -37.23
N LEU A 257 -3.49 7.99 -37.91
CA LEU A 257 -3.50 6.78 -38.70
C LEU A 257 -2.85 7.10 -40.04
N TYR A 258 -1.58 6.75 -40.17
CA TYR A 258 -0.87 6.82 -41.45
C TYR A 258 -1.42 5.75 -42.39
N LYS A 259 -2.02 6.18 -43.49
CA LYS A 259 -2.47 5.31 -44.58
C LYS A 259 -1.65 5.64 -45.82
N CYS A 260 -0.93 4.67 -46.39
CA CYS A 260 -0.27 4.86 -47.68
C CYS A 260 -1.31 5.27 -48.72
N THR A 261 -1.24 6.51 -49.15
CA THR A 261 -2.20 7.13 -50.07
C THR A 261 -1.39 7.80 -51.17
N GLU A 262 -1.82 7.67 -52.42
CA GLU A 262 -1.14 8.32 -53.54
C GLU A 262 -1.17 9.84 -53.37
N MET A 263 0.01 10.47 -53.35
CA MET A 263 0.19 11.93 -53.26
C MET A 263 -0.63 12.70 -54.31
N ARG A 264 -0.86 12.07 -55.48
CA ARG A 264 -1.63 12.62 -56.61
C ARG A 264 -3.13 12.74 -56.34
N SER A 265 -3.66 11.96 -55.38
CA SER A 265 -5.05 12.03 -54.93
C SER A 265 -5.25 13.12 -53.88
N LEU A 266 -4.31 13.27 -52.94
CA LEU A 266 -4.30 14.31 -51.91
C LEU A 266 -4.23 15.73 -52.49
N LEU A 267 -3.41 15.93 -53.53
CA LEU A 267 -3.29 17.24 -54.20
C LEU A 267 -4.54 17.66 -54.97
N ARG A 268 -5.44 16.71 -55.28
CA ARG A 268 -6.68 16.99 -56.03
C ARG A 268 -7.80 17.50 -55.12
N ASP A 269 -7.72 17.25 -53.81
CA ASP A 269 -8.71 17.68 -52.81
C ASP A 269 -8.37 19.03 -52.15
N THR A 270 -7.16 19.55 -52.35
CA THR A 270 -6.68 20.81 -51.75
C THR A 270 -6.68 22.02 -52.71
N VAL A 271 -7.13 21.86 -53.95
CA VAL A 271 -7.25 22.93 -54.98
C VAL A 271 -8.70 23.05 -55.41
#